data_AF-A0A7S0BFS4-F1
#
_entry.id   AF-A0A7S0BFS4-F1
#
_cell.length_a   1.000
_cell.length_b   1.000
_cell.length_c   1.000
_cell.angle_alpha   90.00
_cell.angle_beta   90.00
_cell.angle_gamma   90.00
#
_symmetry.space_group_name_H-M   'P 1'
#
loop_
_entity.id
_entity.type
_entity.pdbx_description
1 polymer ?
#
loop_
_entity_poly.entity_id
_entity_poly.type
_entity_poly.pdbx_seq_one_letter_code
_entity_poly.pdbx_strand_id
1 'polypeptide(L)'
;MSRGGVGGNLQAPELSRLPNHVFDSFNVSEVDEHIRVLASDEFEGRGVGTIGEEKSTRYIASMLMSRAFHGGAAHGNGIESFFQLVPLQGVFTKTSSYISFLKAD
;
A
#
# COMPACT_ATOMS: atom_id res chain seq x y z
N MET A 1 -23.52 16.09 23.41
CA MET A 1 -22.28 16.08 24.24
C MET A 1 -22.00 14.61 24.52
N SER A 2 -21.01 13.95 23.92
CA SER A 2 -19.60 14.11 24.23
C SER A 2 -18.76 13.55 23.08
N ARG A 3 -17.69 14.27 22.75
CA ARG A 3 -16.65 13.90 21.78
C ARG A 3 -15.70 12.90 22.45
N GLY A 4 -15.19 11.95 21.68
CA GLY A 4 -14.02 11.14 22.01
C GLY A 4 -13.80 10.18 20.84
N GLY A 5 -12.92 10.45 19.87
CA GLY A 5 -11.49 10.62 20.09
C GLY A 5 -10.81 9.28 19.84
N VAL A 6 -10.89 8.75 18.61
CA VAL A 6 -10.16 7.53 18.20
C VAL A 6 -8.70 7.92 17.91
N GLY A 7 -8.02 8.34 18.96
CA GLY A 7 -6.56 8.45 19.02
C GLY A 7 -6.04 7.28 19.84
N GLY A 8 -6.30 6.06 19.38
CA GLY A 8 -5.78 4.85 20.00
C GLY A 8 -4.32 4.68 19.63
N ASN A 9 -3.43 5.28 20.40
CA ASN A 9 -2.03 4.94 20.42
C ASN A 9 -1.95 3.42 20.63
N LEU A 10 -1.43 2.68 19.64
CA LEU A 10 -1.31 1.23 19.74
C LEU A 10 -0.26 0.94 20.80
N GLN A 11 -0.70 0.82 22.05
CA GLN A 11 0.16 0.43 23.15
C GLN A 11 0.73 -0.96 22.80
N ALA A 12 2.02 -1.15 23.07
CA ALA A 12 2.80 -2.35 22.77
C ALA A 12 2.35 -3.72 23.35
N PRO A 13 1.43 -3.87 24.35
CA PRO A 13 1.08 -5.20 24.85
C PRO A 13 0.20 -6.04 23.92
N GLU A 14 -0.35 -5.45 22.85
CA GLU A 14 -1.16 -6.16 21.85
C GLU A 14 -0.29 -7.00 20.89
N LEU A 15 0.90 -6.48 20.52
CA LEU A 15 1.84 -7.17 19.62
C LEU A 15 2.39 -8.48 20.20
N SER A 16 2.50 -8.56 21.53
CA SER A 16 2.96 -9.75 22.27
C SER A 16 1.95 -10.89 22.35
N ARG A 17 0.70 -10.68 21.92
CA ARG A 17 -0.35 -11.71 21.88
C ARG A 17 -0.55 -12.34 20.51
N LEU A 18 0.13 -11.83 19.48
CA LEU A 18 0.11 -12.46 18.17
C LEU A 18 0.80 -13.81 18.31
N PRO A 19 0.10 -14.92 18.05
CA PRO A 19 0.69 -16.23 18.23
C PRO A 19 1.86 -16.37 17.24
N ASN A 20 2.97 -16.96 17.69
CA ASN A 20 4.24 -17.02 16.94
C ASN A 20 4.15 -17.67 15.55
N HIS A 21 3.01 -18.30 15.20
CA HIS A 21 2.76 -18.91 13.89
C HIS A 21 2.33 -17.90 12.79
N VAL A 22 2.06 -16.63 13.12
CA VAL A 22 1.66 -15.64 12.10
C VAL A 22 2.76 -15.47 11.04
N PHE A 23 4.03 -15.54 11.45
CA PHE A 23 5.17 -15.45 10.51
C PHE A 23 5.56 -16.80 9.89
N ASP A 24 5.16 -17.94 10.47
CA ASP A 24 5.38 -19.26 9.87
C ASP A 24 4.58 -19.47 8.57
N SER A 25 3.58 -18.61 8.32
CA SER A 25 2.79 -18.62 7.08
C SER A 25 3.48 -17.99 5.87
N PHE A 26 4.63 -17.34 6.06
CA PHE A 26 5.39 -16.70 4.99
C PHE A 26 6.74 -17.40 4.80
N ASN A 27 6.92 -18.04 3.65
CA ASN A 27 8.18 -18.69 3.28
C ASN A 27 9.08 -17.72 2.51
N VAL A 28 10.37 -17.63 2.89
CA VAL A 28 11.37 -16.78 2.20
C VAL A 28 11.43 -17.08 0.70
N SER A 29 11.36 -18.35 0.31
CA SER A 29 11.40 -18.77 -1.09
C SER A 29 10.18 -18.28 -1.89
N GLU A 30 9.00 -18.26 -1.27
CA GLU A 30 7.79 -17.74 -1.93
C GLU A 30 7.87 -16.23 -2.12
N VAL A 31 8.40 -15.51 -1.13
CA VAL A 31 8.62 -14.07 -1.23
C VAL A 31 9.64 -13.75 -2.33
N ASP A 32 10.74 -14.52 -2.44
CA ASP A 32 11.73 -14.36 -3.52
C ASP A 32 11.10 -14.56 -4.91
N GLU A 33 10.22 -15.56 -5.06
CA GLU A 33 9.49 -15.79 -6.31
C GLU A 33 8.62 -14.59 -6.68
N HIS A 34 7.84 -14.06 -5.73
CA HIS A 34 7.01 -12.88 -5.96
C HIS A 34 7.84 -11.64 -6.31
N ILE A 35 8.99 -11.44 -5.67
CA ILE A 35 9.91 -10.34 -5.98
C ILE A 35 10.42 -10.46 -7.43
N ARG A 36 10.81 -11.67 -7.87
CA ARG A 36 11.28 -11.88 -9.26
C ARG A 36 10.19 -11.58 -10.28
N VAL A 37 8.96 -11.98 -10.02
CA VAL A 37 7.82 -11.69 -10.90
C VAL A 37 7.57 -10.18 -10.98
N LEU A 38 7.50 -9.50 -9.84
CA LEU A 38 7.26 -8.05 -9.80
C LEU A 38 8.43 -7.21 -10.36
N ALA A 39 9.64 -7.74 -10.29
CA ALA A 39 10.83 -7.11 -10.87
C ALA A 39 11.04 -7.44 -12.36
N SER A 40 10.21 -8.32 -12.94
CA SER A 40 10.27 -8.69 -14.35
C SER A 40 9.93 -7.51 -15.25
N ASP A 41 10.59 -7.43 -16.41
CA ASP A 41 10.30 -6.44 -17.44
C ASP A 41 8.85 -6.55 -17.98
N GLU A 42 8.20 -7.71 -17.82
CA GLU A 42 6.79 -7.92 -18.19
C GLU A 42 5.82 -6.99 -17.42
N PHE A 43 6.25 -6.48 -16.26
CA PHE A 43 5.49 -5.54 -15.45
C PHE A 43 5.74 -4.09 -15.84
N GLU A 44 6.54 -3.80 -16.88
CA GLU A 44 6.64 -2.47 -17.52
C GLU A 44 6.97 -1.28 -16.57
N GLY A 45 7.49 -1.56 -15.37
CA GLY A 45 7.84 -0.58 -14.35
C GLY A 45 6.71 -0.19 -13.39
N ARG A 46 6.94 0.83 -12.57
CA ARG A 46 6.09 1.20 -11.40
C ARG A 46 5.73 2.69 -11.34
N GLY A 47 5.65 3.33 -12.50
CA GLY A 47 5.21 4.73 -12.60
C GLY A 47 3.72 4.86 -12.28
N VAL A 48 3.33 5.98 -11.67
CA VAL A 48 1.91 6.26 -11.40
C VAL A 48 1.15 6.42 -12.72
N GLY A 49 -0.01 5.78 -12.84
CA GLY A 49 -0.87 5.78 -14.02
C GLY A 49 -0.36 4.95 -15.19
N THR A 50 0.63 4.07 -14.99
CA THR A 50 1.14 3.20 -16.06
C THR A 50 0.49 1.81 -16.04
N ILE A 51 0.60 1.07 -17.15
CA ILE A 51 0.16 -0.34 -17.24
C ILE A 51 0.85 -1.20 -16.17
N GLY A 52 2.11 -0.88 -15.85
CA GLY A 52 2.86 -1.59 -14.84
C GLY A 52 2.34 -1.44 -13.41
N GLU A 53 1.78 -0.27 -13.07
CA GLU A 53 1.05 -0.09 -11.82
C GLU A 53 -0.16 -1.03 -11.75
N GLU A 54 -0.97 -1.08 -12.82
CA GLU A 54 -2.16 -1.92 -12.85
C GLU A 54 -1.80 -3.41 -12.69
N LYS A 55 -0.81 -3.87 -13.46
CA LYS A 55 -0.30 -5.25 -13.40
C LYS A 55 0.19 -5.60 -11.99
N SER A 56 1.02 -4.74 -11.41
CA SER A 56 1.58 -4.94 -10.07
C SER A 56 0.50 -4.99 -9.00
N THR A 57 -0.43 -4.03 -9.02
CA THR A 57 -1.48 -3.93 -8.00
C THR A 57 -2.45 -5.12 -8.08
N ARG A 58 -2.81 -5.54 -9.30
CA ARG A 58 -3.64 -6.73 -9.51
C ARG A 58 -2.95 -8.02 -9.06
N TYR A 59 -1.64 -8.16 -9.32
CA TYR A 59 -0.87 -9.31 -8.89
C TYR A 59 -0.81 -9.40 -7.36
N ILE A 60 -0.52 -8.30 -6.68
CA ILE A 60 -0.47 -8.29 -5.21
C ILE A 60 -1.84 -8.60 -4.61
N ALA A 61 -2.92 -8.00 -5.16
CA ALA A 61 -4.28 -8.29 -4.72
C ALA A 61 -4.66 -9.77 -4.89
N SER A 62 -4.27 -10.41 -6.00
CA SER A 62 -4.55 -11.84 -6.20
C SER A 62 -3.77 -12.74 -5.25
N MET A 63 -2.53 -12.38 -4.90
CA MET A 63 -1.72 -13.15 -3.95
C MET A 63 -2.21 -13.04 -2.50
N LEU A 64 -2.78 -11.90 -2.12
CA LEU A 64 -3.43 -11.73 -0.82
C LEU A 64 -4.76 -12.50 -0.78
N MET A 65 -5.54 -12.43 -1.85
CA MET A 65 -6.81 -13.16 -1.96
C MET A 65 -6.59 -14.68 -1.92
N SER A 66 -5.53 -15.20 -2.56
CA SER A 66 -5.22 -16.64 -2.54
C SER A 66 -4.80 -17.16 -1.17
N ARG A 67 -4.30 -16.28 -0.30
CA ARG A 67 -3.98 -16.57 1.10
C ARG A 67 -5.12 -16.28 2.07
N ALA A 68 -6.34 -16.09 1.55
CA ALA A 68 -7.55 -15.81 2.32
C ALA A 68 -7.44 -14.58 3.23
N PHE A 69 -6.61 -13.59 2.85
CA PHE A 69 -6.67 -12.28 3.50
C PHE A 69 -8.00 -11.60 3.16
N HIS A 70 -8.45 -10.74 4.07
CA HIS A 70 -9.62 -9.89 3.87
C HIS A 70 -9.18 -8.47 3.52
N GLY A 71 -9.83 -7.88 2.53
CA GLY A 71 -9.55 -6.52 2.09
C GLY A 71 -10.00 -5.51 3.14
N GLY A 72 -9.09 -4.65 3.60
CA GLY A 72 -9.41 -3.62 4.60
C GLY A 72 -10.07 -2.37 4.02
N ALA A 73 -10.08 -2.19 2.70
CA ALA A 73 -10.68 -1.01 2.07
C ALA A 73 -12.17 -1.25 1.84
N ALA A 74 -13.01 -0.59 2.64
CA ALA A 74 -14.44 -0.53 2.37
C ALA A 74 -14.72 0.47 1.25
N HIS A 75 -15.18 -0.03 0.10
CA HIS A 75 -15.83 0.85 -0.88
C HIS A 75 -17.23 1.20 -0.38
N GLY A 76 -17.82 2.31 -0.85
CA GLY A 76 -19.03 2.96 -0.29
C GLY A 76 -20.31 2.11 -0.14
N ASN A 77 -20.26 0.81 -0.44
CA ASN A 77 -21.31 -0.19 -0.24
C ASN A 77 -20.90 -1.34 0.72
N GLY A 78 -19.81 -1.20 1.48
CA GLY A 78 -19.35 -2.21 2.42
C GLY A 78 -18.67 -3.43 1.78
N ILE A 79 -18.36 -3.38 0.48
CA ILE A 79 -17.58 -4.42 -0.19
C ILE A 79 -16.11 -4.29 0.23
N GLU A 80 -15.56 -5.38 0.78
CA GLU A 80 -14.14 -5.53 1.07
C GLU A 80 -13.33 -5.47 -0.21
N SER A 81 -12.29 -4.63 -0.22
CA SER A 81 -11.39 -4.47 -1.36
C SER A 81 -9.95 -4.38 -0.88
N PHE A 82 -9.05 -4.84 -1.74
CA PHE A 82 -7.60 -4.63 -1.59
C PHE A 82 -7.13 -3.33 -2.24
N PHE A 83 -8.03 -2.62 -2.94
CA PHE A 83 -7.70 -1.39 -3.64
C PHE A 83 -8.16 -0.17 -2.84
N GLN A 84 -7.34 0.87 -2.81
CA GLN A 84 -7.70 2.18 -2.29
C GLN A 84 -7.88 3.14 -3.46
N LEU A 85 -9.07 3.71 -3.59
CA LEU A 85 -9.32 4.77 -4.58
C LEU A 85 -8.60 6.04 -4.13
N VAL A 86 -7.42 6.28 -4.70
CA VAL A 86 -6.66 7.51 -4.52
C VAL A 86 -6.92 8.40 -5.73
N PRO A 87 -7.42 9.64 -5.55
CA PRO A 87 -7.57 10.56 -6.67
C PRO A 87 -6.19 10.91 -7.24
N LEU A 88 -6.00 10.72 -8.54
CA LEU A 88 -4.76 11.10 -9.21
C LEU A 88 -4.68 12.63 -9.28
N GLN A 89 -3.62 13.20 -8.70
CA GLN A 89 -3.34 14.63 -8.74
C GLN A 89 -2.02 14.87 -9.45
N GLY A 90 -2.07 15.51 -10.62
CA GLY A 90 -0.87 15.92 -11.36
C GLY A 90 -0.36 17.28 -10.88
N VAL A 91 0.96 17.42 -10.73
CA VAL A 91 1.61 18.70 -10.48
C VAL A 91 2.44 19.06 -11.70
N PHE A 92 2.16 20.20 -12.31
CA PHE A 92 2.90 20.71 -13.47
C PHE A 92 3.68 21.96 -13.08
N THR A 93 4.99 21.97 -13.36
CA THR A 93 5.82 23.16 -13.20
C THR A 93 5.62 24.09 -14.40
N LYS A 94 5.25 25.35 -14.17
CA LYS A 94 5.28 26.37 -15.23
C LYS A 94 6.73 26.81 -15.46
N THR A 95 7.11 27.10 -16.70
CA THR A 95 8.47 27.54 -17.08
C THR A 95 8.97 28.76 -16.32
N SER A 96 8.07 29.63 -15.82
CA SER A 96 8.41 30.82 -15.02
C SER A 96 8.60 30.55 -13.51
N SER A 97 8.59 29.29 -13.08
CA SER A 97 8.73 28.97 -11.66
C SER A 97 10.22 29.07 -11.26
N TYR A 98 10.53 29.93 -10.30
CA TYR A 98 11.85 30.00 -9.67
C TYR A 98 11.75 29.57 -8.21
N ILE A 99 12.70 28.75 -7.77
CA ILE A 99 12.86 28.37 -6.36
C ILE A 99 13.78 29.43 -5.74
N SER A 100 13.30 30.14 -4.72
CA SER A 100 14.13 31.03 -3.91
C SER A 100 14.37 30.38 -2.55
N PHE A 101 15.63 30.37 -2.11
CA PHE A 101 16.00 29.91 -0.78
C PHE A 101 16.08 31.13 0.13
N LEU A 102 15.22 31.18 1.15
CA LEU A 102 15.42 32.11 2.26
C LEU A 102 16.40 31.44 3.23
N LYS A 103 17.55 32.09 3.45
CA LYS A 103 18.46 31.72 4.53
C LYS A 103 17.73 32.01 5.84
N ALA A 104 17.44 30.96 6.63
CA ALA A 104 17.05 31.14 8.02
C ALA A 104 18.29 31.60 8.80
N ASP A 105 18.14 32.69 9.56
CA ASP A 105 19.18 33.24 10.45
C ASP A 105 19.57 32.25 11.56
#